data_AF-A0A6G9YAC8-F1
#
_entry.id   AF-A0A6G9YAC8-F1
#
_cell.length_a   1.000
_cell.length_b   1.000
_cell.length_c   1.000
_cell.angle_alpha   90.00
_cell.angle_beta   90.00
_cell.angle_gamma   90.00
#
_symmetry.space_group_name_H-M   'P 1'
#
loop_
_entity.id
_entity.type
_entity.pdbx_description
1 polymer ?
#
loop_
_entity_poly.entity_id
_entity_poly.type
_entity_poly.pdbx_seq_one_letter_code
_entity_poly.pdbx_strand_id
1 'polypeptide(L)'
;MGGDLDGLSELADDFKGELRQQNKSTGTINTYCRGIGYFAEFLAATADEFTREYISAYITDTLTRVNRRTGKPITPEYAHPQYRSLQQFAKDLLAEDILLTDPFARLTPPISVIVKTVPLARNWAGCQRAGIQRAARHRADDGRRSPISAVARRRRDER
;
A
#
# COMPACT_ATOMS: atom_id res chain seq x y z
N MET A 1 -17.01 -23.38 -9.78
CA MET A 1 -17.56 -22.20 -10.46
C MET A 1 -16.46 -21.17 -10.41
N GLY A 2 -15.77 -20.94 -11.53
CA GLY A 2 -14.78 -19.87 -11.67
C GLY A 2 -15.53 -18.56 -11.85
N GLY A 3 -15.12 -17.50 -11.15
CA GLY A 3 -15.67 -16.17 -11.37
C GLY A 3 -15.16 -15.64 -12.70
N ASP A 4 -16.07 -15.29 -13.61
CA ASP A 4 -15.79 -14.67 -14.90
C ASP A 4 -14.90 -13.41 -14.71
N LEU A 5 -13.80 -13.28 -15.47
CA LEU A 5 -12.78 -12.26 -15.23
C LEU A 5 -13.07 -10.89 -15.84
N ASP A 6 -14.13 -10.74 -16.62
CA ASP A 6 -14.56 -9.41 -17.08
C ASP A 6 -14.77 -8.46 -15.88
N GLY A 7 -15.05 -9.00 -14.69
CA GLY A 7 -15.13 -8.26 -13.43
C GLY A 7 -13.82 -8.07 -12.67
N LEU A 8 -12.67 -8.63 -13.08
CA LEU A 8 -11.44 -8.57 -12.27
C LEU A 8 -10.94 -7.14 -12.06
N SER A 9 -11.11 -6.27 -13.06
CA SER A 9 -10.81 -4.84 -12.93
C SER A 9 -11.81 -4.12 -12.03
N GLU A 10 -13.08 -4.52 -12.05
CA GLU A 10 -14.12 -3.96 -11.17
C GLU A 10 -13.86 -4.37 -9.72
N LEU A 11 -13.59 -5.66 -9.48
CA LEU A 11 -13.18 -6.19 -8.18
C LEU A 11 -11.90 -5.52 -7.66
N ALA A 12 -10.96 -5.16 -8.54
CA ALA A 12 -9.76 -4.43 -8.14
C ALA A 12 -10.07 -2.99 -7.68
N ASP A 13 -11.11 -2.36 -8.24
CA ASP A 13 -11.58 -1.04 -7.81
C ASP A 13 -12.39 -1.11 -6.50
N ASP A 14 -13.18 -2.17 -6.30
CA ASP A 14 -13.86 -2.44 -5.02
C ASP A 14 -12.86 -2.69 -3.89
N PHE A 15 -11.86 -3.55 -4.14
CA PHE A 15 -10.75 -3.80 -3.22
C PHE A 15 -10.00 -2.52 -2.85
N LYS A 16 -9.83 -1.59 -3.80
CA LYS A 16 -9.23 -0.29 -3.54
C LYS A 16 -10.08 0.56 -2.60
N GLY A 17 -11.41 0.47 -2.68
CA GLY A 17 -12.34 1.05 -1.71
C GLY A 17 -12.13 0.48 -0.31
N GLU A 18 -12.08 -0.85 -0.19
CA GLU A 18 -11.87 -1.56 1.08
C GLU A 18 -10.52 -1.19 1.72
N LEU A 19 -9.44 -1.15 0.93
CA LEU A 19 -8.13 -0.71 1.43
C LEU A 19 -8.12 0.74 1.94
N ARG A 20 -8.91 1.62 1.32
CA ARG A 20 -9.07 3.01 1.78
C ARG A 20 -9.85 3.05 3.10
N GLN A 21 -10.87 2.23 3.25
CA GLN A 21 -11.63 2.08 4.49
C GLN A 21 -10.75 1.55 5.64
N GLN A 22 -9.83 0.64 5.33
CA GLN A 22 -8.79 0.16 6.25
C GLN A 22 -7.66 1.19 6.51
N ASN A 23 -7.80 2.42 6.00
CA ASN A 23 -6.84 3.51 6.15
C ASN A 23 -5.42 3.16 5.67
N LYS A 24 -5.32 2.38 4.59
CA LYS A 24 -4.02 2.07 3.95
C LYS A 24 -3.48 3.30 3.22
N SER A 25 -2.16 3.41 3.17
CA SER A 25 -1.51 4.52 2.44
C SER A 25 -1.77 4.42 0.93
N THR A 26 -1.86 5.56 0.26
CA THR A 26 -2.00 5.63 -1.21
C THR A 26 -0.89 4.89 -1.94
N GLY A 27 0.34 4.92 -1.41
CA GLY A 27 1.47 4.17 -1.97
C GLY A 27 1.28 2.65 -1.88
N THR A 28 0.76 2.16 -0.76
CA THR A 28 0.41 0.74 -0.57
C THR A 28 -0.69 0.33 -1.54
N ILE A 29 -1.76 1.12 -1.61
CA ILE A 29 -2.90 0.87 -2.52
C ILE A 29 -2.43 0.78 -3.97
N ASN A 30 -1.67 1.78 -4.42
CA ASN A 30 -1.14 1.80 -5.79
C ASN A 30 -0.24 0.59 -6.09
N THR A 31 0.56 0.14 -5.11
CA THR A 31 1.41 -1.04 -5.26
C THR A 31 0.56 -2.29 -5.47
N TYR A 32 -0.50 -2.46 -4.67
CA TYR A 32 -1.40 -3.60 -4.78
C TYR A 32 -2.20 -3.59 -6.08
N CYS A 33 -2.86 -2.49 -6.41
CA CYS A 33 -3.62 -2.36 -7.66
C CYS A 33 -2.76 -2.59 -8.90
N ARG A 34 -1.51 -2.11 -8.88
CA ARG A 34 -0.57 -2.34 -9.99
C ARG A 34 -0.21 -3.81 -10.16
N GLY A 35 0.00 -4.52 -9.05
CA GLY A 35 0.26 -5.97 -9.08
C GLY A 35 -0.93 -6.76 -9.62
N ILE A 36 -2.16 -6.37 -9.25
CA ILE A 36 -3.40 -6.98 -9.74
C ILE A 36 -3.59 -6.69 -11.24
N GLY A 37 -3.35 -5.45 -11.68
CA GLY A 37 -3.46 -5.09 -13.10
C GLY A 37 -2.52 -5.90 -14.00
N TYR A 38 -1.27 -6.13 -13.60
CA TYR A 38 -0.35 -6.98 -14.36
C TYR A 38 -0.81 -8.44 -14.47
N PHE A 39 -1.45 -8.94 -13.43
CA PHE A 39 -2.02 -10.28 -13.46
C PHE A 39 -3.28 -10.36 -14.34
N ALA A 40 -4.13 -9.34 -14.30
CA ALA A 40 -5.30 -9.24 -15.17
C ALA A 40 -4.91 -9.22 -16.66
N GLU A 41 -3.87 -8.45 -17.02
CA GLU A 41 -3.32 -8.45 -18.38
C GLU A 41 -2.79 -9.83 -18.80
N PHE A 42 -2.16 -10.56 -17.88
CA PHE A 42 -1.68 -11.91 -18.15
C PHE A 42 -2.82 -12.92 -18.33
N LEU A 43 -3.85 -12.84 -17.49
CA LEU A 43 -5.02 -13.69 -17.60
C LEU A 43 -5.76 -13.44 -18.91
N ALA A 44 -6.02 -12.18 -19.27
CA ALA A 44 -6.66 -11.84 -20.54
C ALA A 44 -5.96 -12.46 -21.78
N ALA A 45 -4.65 -12.73 -21.70
CA ALA A 45 -3.88 -13.38 -22.75
C ALA A 45 -3.85 -14.92 -22.67
N THR A 46 -4.20 -15.53 -21.54
CA THR A 46 -3.95 -16.95 -21.26
C THR A 46 -5.19 -17.74 -20.83
N ALA A 47 -6.07 -17.16 -20.02
CA ALA A 47 -7.26 -17.82 -19.48
C ALA A 47 -8.24 -16.86 -18.81
N ASP A 48 -9.48 -17.32 -18.67
CA ASP A 48 -10.58 -16.58 -18.05
C ASP A 48 -10.91 -17.05 -16.61
N GLU A 49 -9.92 -17.54 -15.85
CA GLU A 49 -10.18 -17.99 -14.48
C GLU A 49 -9.08 -17.60 -13.47
N PHE A 50 -9.51 -17.26 -12.25
CA PHE A 50 -8.62 -16.97 -11.12
C PHE A 50 -8.31 -18.26 -10.34
N THR A 51 -7.37 -19.07 -10.83
CA THR A 51 -6.98 -20.34 -10.20
C THR A 51 -5.52 -20.38 -9.77
N ARG A 52 -5.17 -21.37 -8.93
CA ARG A 52 -3.81 -21.59 -8.45
C ARG A 52 -2.83 -21.87 -9.61
N GLU A 53 -3.30 -22.59 -10.61
CA GLU A 53 -2.55 -22.97 -11.80
C GLU A 53 -2.10 -21.72 -12.57
N TYR A 54 -3.02 -20.77 -12.78
CA TYR A 54 -2.71 -19.52 -13.48
C TYR A 54 -1.86 -18.56 -12.64
N ILE A 55 -2.05 -18.53 -11.32
CA ILE A 55 -1.15 -17.76 -10.43
C ILE A 55 0.28 -18.32 -10.52
N SER A 56 0.43 -19.65 -10.50
CA SER A 56 1.74 -20.30 -10.62
C SER A 56 2.37 -19.99 -11.99
N ALA A 57 1.59 -20.12 -13.06
CA ALA A 57 2.01 -19.81 -14.42
C ALA A 57 2.45 -18.34 -14.56
N TYR A 58 1.69 -17.40 -13.98
CA TYR A 58 2.04 -15.98 -13.99
C TYR A 58 3.37 -15.67 -13.29
N ILE A 59 3.59 -16.27 -12.12
CA ILE A 59 4.85 -16.06 -11.38
C ILE A 59 6.02 -16.67 -12.16
N THR A 60 5.85 -17.86 -12.74
CA THR A 60 6.86 -18.47 -13.60
C THR A 60 7.14 -17.59 -14.83
N ASP A 61 6.11 -17.13 -15.52
CA ASP A 61 6.23 -16.26 -16.68
C ASP A 61 6.99 -14.97 -16.31
N THR A 62 6.60 -14.31 -15.21
CA THR A 62 7.26 -13.10 -14.70
C THR A 62 8.75 -13.31 -14.42
N LEU A 63 9.14 -14.47 -13.89
CA LEU A 63 10.54 -14.81 -13.61
C LEU A 63 11.33 -15.17 -14.88
N THR A 64 10.67 -15.71 -15.90
CA THR A 64 11.32 -16.03 -17.19
C THR A 64 11.49 -14.82 -18.10
N ARG A 65 10.71 -13.75 -17.88
CA ARG A 65 10.82 -12.52 -18.65
C ARG A 65 12.19 -11.86 -18.46
N VAL A 66 12.74 -11.39 -19.57
CA VAL A 66 13.93 -10.53 -19.58
C VAL A 66 13.52 -9.08 -19.48
N ASN A 67 14.22 -8.31 -18.63
CA ASN A 67 13.99 -6.88 -18.52
C ASN A 67 14.45 -6.19 -19.81
N ARG A 68 13.51 -5.62 -20.56
CA ARG A 68 13.76 -4.97 -21.85
C ARG A 68 14.81 -3.85 -21.80
N ARG A 69 14.99 -3.20 -20.64
CA ARG A 69 15.93 -2.09 -20.47
C ARG A 69 17.36 -2.57 -20.18
N THR A 70 17.51 -3.68 -19.46
CA THR A 70 18.82 -4.14 -18.96
C THR A 70 19.29 -5.43 -19.61
N GLY A 71 18.41 -6.12 -20.35
CA GLY A 71 18.67 -7.44 -20.95
C GLY A 71 18.84 -8.57 -19.93
N LYS A 72 18.70 -8.30 -18.63
CA LYS A 72 18.87 -9.29 -17.56
C LYS A 72 17.54 -9.96 -17.22
N PRO A 73 17.54 -11.22 -16.77
CA PRO A 73 16.35 -11.86 -16.21
C PRO A 73 15.78 -11.01 -15.08
N ILE A 74 14.46 -10.96 -14.98
CA ILE A 74 13.77 -10.29 -13.88
C ILE A 74 14.16 -10.95 -12.55
N THR A 75 14.51 -10.15 -11.54
CA THR A 75 14.90 -10.69 -10.23
C THR A 75 13.67 -11.17 -9.45
N PRO A 76 13.83 -12.16 -8.55
CA PRO A 76 12.75 -12.59 -7.65
C PRO A 76 12.16 -11.46 -6.80
N GLU A 77 12.93 -10.39 -6.57
CA GLU A 77 12.52 -9.19 -5.86
C GLU A 77 11.41 -8.42 -6.59
N TYR A 78 11.34 -8.54 -7.91
CA TYR A 78 10.29 -7.92 -8.71
C TYR A 78 8.98 -8.71 -8.65
N ALA A 79 9.07 -10.04 -8.61
CA ALA A 79 7.91 -10.93 -8.52
C ALA A 79 7.30 -10.95 -7.11
N HIS A 80 8.09 -10.72 -6.06
CA HIS A 80 7.62 -10.82 -4.67
C HIS A 80 6.52 -9.79 -4.30
N PRO A 81 6.63 -8.48 -4.62
CA PRO A 81 5.55 -7.52 -4.40
C PRO A 81 4.26 -7.88 -5.14
N GLN A 82 4.37 -8.43 -6.36
CA GLN A 82 3.22 -8.85 -7.14
C GLN A 82 2.52 -10.05 -6.48
N TYR A 83 3.29 -11.08 -6.08
CA TYR A 83 2.79 -12.21 -5.31
C TYR A 83 2.03 -11.76 -4.05
N ARG A 84 2.60 -10.81 -3.29
CA ARG A 84 1.96 -10.27 -2.08
C ARG A 84 0.68 -9.50 -2.36
N SER A 85 0.63 -8.78 -3.49
CA SER A 85 -0.56 -8.05 -3.93
C SER A 85 -1.70 -9.02 -4.24
N LEU A 86 -1.41 -10.07 -5.01
CA LEU A 86 -2.39 -11.11 -5.37
C LEU A 86 -2.84 -11.91 -4.14
N GLN A 87 -1.93 -12.22 -3.22
CA GLN A 87 -2.28 -12.89 -1.97
C GLN A 87 -3.24 -12.04 -1.13
N GLN A 88 -3.02 -10.73 -1.04
CA GLN A 88 -3.90 -9.86 -0.27
C GLN A 88 -5.27 -9.72 -0.94
N PHE A 89 -5.29 -9.62 -2.26
CA PHE A 89 -6.53 -9.58 -3.05
C PHE A 89 -7.34 -10.87 -2.91
N ALA A 90 -6.70 -12.04 -3.01
CA ALA A 90 -7.38 -13.33 -2.82
C ALA A 90 -8.01 -13.46 -1.41
N LYS A 91 -7.38 -12.91 -0.38
CA LYS A 91 -7.96 -12.87 0.98
C LYS A 91 -9.20 -12.01 1.06
N ASP A 92 -9.23 -10.92 0.32
CA ASP A 92 -10.38 -10.03 0.25
C ASP A 92 -11.56 -10.73 -0.45
N LEU A 93 -11.29 -11.35 -1.59
CA LEU A 93 -12.29 -12.15 -2.32
C LEU A 93 -12.83 -13.34 -1.51
N LEU A 94 -12.00 -13.93 -0.63
CA LEU A 94 -12.45 -14.96 0.31
C LEU A 94 -13.33 -14.38 1.43
N ALA A 95 -13.04 -13.16 1.87
CA ALA A 95 -13.83 -12.50 2.91
C ALA A 95 -15.22 -12.08 2.38
N GLU A 96 -15.31 -11.77 1.09
CA GLU A 96 -16.56 -11.47 0.39
C GLU A 96 -17.29 -12.73 -0.15
N ASP A 97 -16.80 -13.94 0.18
CA ASP A 97 -17.32 -15.23 -0.29
C ASP A 97 -17.38 -15.37 -1.84
N ILE A 98 -16.66 -14.52 -2.58
CA ILE A 98 -16.52 -14.59 -4.05
C ILE A 98 -15.68 -15.81 -4.43
N LEU A 99 -14.62 -16.08 -3.66
CA LEU A 99 -13.84 -17.30 -3.77
C LEU A 99 -14.27 -18.31 -2.71
N LEU A 100 -14.48 -19.56 -3.12
CA LEU A 100 -14.81 -20.66 -2.20
C LEU A 100 -13.57 -21.29 -1.54
N THR A 101 -12.37 -21.05 -2.09
CA THR A 101 -11.14 -21.71 -1.64
C THR A 101 -9.94 -20.83 -1.89
N ASP A 102 -9.02 -20.77 -0.92
CA ASP A 102 -7.78 -20.00 -1.04
C ASP A 102 -6.82 -20.62 -2.08
N PRO A 103 -6.57 -19.95 -3.22
CA PRO A 103 -5.65 -20.46 -4.24
C PRO A 103 -4.18 -20.39 -3.78
N PHE A 104 -3.87 -19.63 -2.72
CA PHE A 104 -2.54 -19.45 -2.16
C PHE A 104 -2.20 -20.40 -1.01
N ALA A 105 -3.13 -21.24 -0.53
CA ALA A 105 -2.96 -22.07 0.66
C ALA A 105 -1.76 -23.05 0.61
N ARG A 106 -1.20 -23.31 -0.57
CA ARG A 106 -0.03 -24.19 -0.80
C ARG A 106 0.99 -23.61 -1.77
N LEU A 107 0.95 -22.29 -2.00
CA LEU A 107 1.94 -21.62 -2.84
C LEU A 107 3.11 -21.13 -1.99
N THR A 108 4.32 -21.51 -2.40
CA THR A 108 5.54 -20.99 -1.81
C THR A 108 5.83 -19.62 -2.42
N PRO A 109 6.00 -18.56 -1.61
CA PRO A 109 6.38 -17.26 -2.15
C PRO A 109 7.74 -17.33 -2.85
N PRO A 110 7.95 -16.57 -3.94
CA PRO A 110 9.28 -16.47 -4.55
C PRO A 110 10.23 -15.88 -3.52
N ILE A 111 11.30 -16.62 -3.19
CA ILE A 111 12.21 -16.26 -2.10
C ILE A 111 13.01 -15.02 -2.50
N SER A 112 12.60 -13.86 -1.97
CA SER A 112 13.43 -12.66 -1.95
C SER A 112 14.30 -12.71 -0.70
N VAL A 113 15.49 -13.34 -0.79
CA VAL A 113 16.44 -13.30 0.33
C VAL A 113 17.10 -11.93 0.37
N ILE A 114 16.44 -10.93 0.95
CA ILE A 114 17.16 -9.78 1.49
C ILE A 114 17.58 -10.18 2.90
N VAL A 115 18.79 -10.74 3.06
CA VAL A 115 19.44 -10.77 4.39
C VAL A 115 19.73 -9.33 4.75
N LYS A 116 18.78 -8.67 5.44
CA LYS A 116 19.08 -7.42 6.13
C LYS A 116 20.03 -7.79 7.26
N THR A 117 21.33 -7.61 7.08
CA THR A 117 22.26 -7.56 8.20
C THR A 117 21.85 -6.39 9.07
N VAL A 118 21.09 -6.66 10.14
CA VAL A 118 20.78 -5.66 11.15
C VAL A 118 22.07 -5.46 11.95
N PRO A 119 22.74 -4.30 11.90
CA PRO A 119 23.78 -4.02 12.87
C PRO A 119 23.11 -4.01 14.25
N LEU A 120 23.63 -4.79 15.19
CA LEU A 120 23.24 -4.77 16.60
C LEU A 120 23.63 -3.42 17.21
N ALA A 121 22.87 -2.36 16.88
CA ALA A 121 22.98 -1.05 17.50
C ALA A 121 22.36 -1.11 18.90
N ARG A 122 23.20 -1.52 19.84
CA ARG A 122 23.35 -1.04 21.23
C ARG A 122 22.42 0.14 21.61
N ASN A 123 21.57 -0.09 22.62
CA ASN A 123 20.82 0.87 23.49
C ASN A 123 19.44 1.45 23.06
N TRP A 124 18.40 0.64 23.23
CA TRP A 124 17.00 1.09 23.25
C TRP A 124 16.63 1.80 24.57
N ALA A 125 17.13 3.02 24.81
CA ALA A 125 16.77 3.82 26.00
C ALA A 125 16.27 5.26 25.71
N GLY A 126 16.15 5.67 24.44
CA GLY A 126 15.86 7.06 24.08
C GLY A 126 14.45 7.39 23.56
N CYS A 127 13.73 6.46 22.93
CA CYS A 127 12.63 6.86 22.03
C CYS A 127 11.21 6.89 22.62
N GLN A 128 10.97 6.42 23.85
CA GLN A 128 9.61 6.40 24.43
C GLN A 128 9.16 7.71 25.12
N ARG A 129 9.96 8.79 25.12
CA ARG A 129 9.60 10.07 25.78
C ARG A 129 9.26 11.24 24.86
N ALA A 130 9.29 11.07 23.53
CA ALA A 130 9.06 12.18 22.60
C ALA A 130 7.58 12.40 22.19
N GLY A 131 6.68 11.44 22.47
CA GLY A 131 5.28 11.49 22.03
C GLY A 131 4.27 12.07 23.02
N ILE A 132 4.60 12.18 24.31
CA ILE A 132 3.61 12.55 25.35
C ILE A 132 3.77 13.99 25.88
N GLN A 133 4.87 14.70 25.54
CA GLN A 133 5.13 16.04 26.10
C GLN A 133 4.71 17.24 25.24
N ARG A 134 3.97 17.04 24.14
CA ARG A 134 3.47 18.15 23.29
C ARG A 134 2.02 18.58 23.61
N ALA A 135 1.41 18.02 24.65
CA ALA A 135 0.05 18.39 25.11
C ALA A 135 0.01 19.22 26.41
N ALA A 136 1.16 19.63 26.97
CA ALA A 136 1.23 20.25 28.30
C ALA A 136 2.00 21.59 28.38
N ARG A 137 2.09 22.38 27.29
CA ARG A 137 2.77 23.71 27.31
C ARG A 137 2.03 24.82 26.57
N HIS A 138 0.71 24.93 26.75
CA HIS A 138 -0.03 26.13 26.30
C HIS A 138 -1.01 26.67 27.37
N ARG A 139 -0.73 26.38 28.64
CA ARG A 139 -1.50 26.91 29.77
C ARG A 139 -0.58 27.24 30.93
N ALA A 140 0.15 28.34 30.83
CA ALA A 140 0.58 29.20 31.95
C ALA A 140 1.44 30.36 31.42
N ASP A 141 1.04 31.56 31.78
CA ASP A 141 1.82 32.81 31.85
C ASP A 141 2.44 33.38 30.57
N ASP A 142 1.84 34.47 30.10
CA ASP A 142 2.54 35.74 30.25
C ASP A 142 1.54 36.88 30.47
N GLY A 143 1.56 37.40 31.70
CA GLY A 143 0.82 38.56 32.12
C GLY A 143 1.56 39.87 31.81
N ARG A 144 0.77 40.87 31.42
CA ARG A 144 0.96 42.32 31.67
C ARG A 144 2.24 42.99 31.16
N ARG A 145 2.05 43.85 30.15
CA ARG A 145 2.48 45.27 30.18
C ARG A 145 1.58 46.12 29.27
N SER A 146 0.68 46.90 29.87
CA SER A 146 0.14 48.17 29.32
C SER A 146 1.02 49.33 29.84
N PRO A 147 0.78 50.63 29.51
CA PRO A 147 -0.03 51.27 28.46
C PRO A 147 0.75 52.38 27.69
N ILE A 148 0.04 53.20 26.91
CA ILE A 148 0.26 54.64 26.61
C ILE A 148 0.64 55.00 25.16
N SER A 149 -0.32 55.70 24.53
CA SER A 149 -0.21 56.74 23.48
C SER A 149 0.15 56.33 22.05
N ALA A 150 -0.34 56.96 20.99
CA ALA A 150 -1.42 57.91 20.73
C ALA A 150 -1.36 58.22 19.22
N VAL A 151 -2.46 58.77 18.69
CA VAL A 151 -2.51 59.73 17.56
C VAL A 151 -2.52 59.18 16.11
N ALA A 152 -3.77 59.11 15.61
CA ALA A 152 -4.32 59.79 14.41
C ALA A 152 -3.91 59.36 12.99
N ARG A 153 -4.93 59.07 12.16
CA ARG A 153 -5.55 60.05 11.23
C ARG A 153 -6.82 59.53 10.52
N ARG A 154 -7.90 60.34 10.64
CA ARG A 154 -8.91 60.79 9.64
C ARG A 154 -9.47 59.78 8.60
N ARG A 155 -10.78 59.51 8.65
CA ARG A 155 -11.92 60.20 7.95
C ARG A 155 -11.96 60.02 6.43
N ARG A 156 -13.06 59.41 5.93
CA ARG A 156 -13.98 59.81 4.83
C ARG A 156 -14.86 58.59 4.54
N ASP A 157 -16.15 58.60 4.84
CA ASP A 157 -17.31 59.18 4.14
C ASP A 157 -18.20 58.01 3.64
N GLU A 158 -19.46 58.30 3.34
CA GLU A 158 -20.53 57.39 2.84
C GLU A 158 -21.35 56.72 3.95
N ARG A 159 -22.26 57.42 4.64
CA ARG A 159 -23.55 58.06 4.24
C ARG A 159 -24.73 57.10 4.31
#